data_AF-A0A537I2V9-F1
#
_entry.id   AF-A0A537I2V9-F1
#
_cell.length_a   1.000
_cell.length_b   1.000
_cell.length_c   1.000
_cell.angle_alpha   90.00
_cell.angle_beta   90.00
_cell.angle_gamma   90.00
#
_symmetry.space_group_name_H-M   'P 1'
#
loop_
_entity.id
_entity.type
_entity.pdbx_description
1 polymer ?
#
loop_
_entity_poly.entity_id
_entity_poly.type
_entity_poly.pdbx_seq_one_letter_code
_entity_poly.pdbx_strand_id
1 'polypeptide(L)'
;MTNIDIKRVCIHECCHAIIARLFRQKIKIEKVVVNADSVMNGEDNGTLYINGPLLNDEQDHTALAITLFAGVIGENMYLQGADAIRDRKGEIIADNTIIDWLFAGGDISSFRDNAYVFTLFYQIDGDKLKEFCLRFLIDFLSNKEVWSMVEKLCDELLKADDLKLSEEELESAFRQIGLDTLLDNQREECLKQCDEVLQFCQSS
;
A
#
# COMPACT_ATOMS: atom_id res chain seq x y z
N MET A 1 13.37 16.88 16.58
CA MET A 1 12.24 17.20 15.70
C MET A 1 12.63 16.75 14.31
N THR A 2 12.18 15.57 13.92
CA THR A 2 12.29 15.07 12.55
C THR A 2 11.44 15.99 11.69
N ASN A 3 12.07 16.64 10.70
CA ASN A 3 11.36 17.46 9.72
C ASN A 3 10.66 16.46 8.79
N ILE A 4 9.41 16.10 9.11
CA ILE A 4 8.64 15.16 8.32
C ILE A 4 8.26 15.87 7.02
N ASP A 5 8.72 15.33 5.89
CA ASP A 5 8.41 15.84 4.56
C ASP A 5 6.95 15.54 4.22
N ILE A 6 6.14 16.56 3.92
CA ILE A 6 4.75 16.41 3.46
C ILE A 6 4.69 15.47 2.26
N LYS A 7 5.67 15.56 1.35
CA LYS A 7 5.74 14.69 0.19
C LYS A 7 5.89 13.22 0.57
N ARG A 8 6.62 12.89 1.64
CA ARG A 8 6.73 11.52 2.17
C ARG A 8 5.35 10.98 2.55
N VAL A 9 4.55 11.75 3.29
CA VAL A 9 3.19 11.36 3.69
C VAL A 9 2.27 11.22 2.47
N CYS A 10 2.38 12.14 1.51
CA CYS A 10 1.64 12.00 0.25
C CYS A 10 2.01 10.72 -0.51
N ILE A 11 3.31 10.37 -0.58
CA ILE A 11 3.75 9.11 -1.21
C ILE A 11 3.16 7.90 -0.49
N HIS A 12 3.20 7.90 0.84
CA HIS A 12 2.61 6.86 1.68
C HIS A 12 1.13 6.62 1.31
N GLU A 13 0.32 7.66 1.34
CA GLU A 13 -1.10 7.57 0.98
C GLU A 13 -1.34 7.19 -0.49
N CYS A 14 -0.51 7.67 -1.40
CA CYS A 14 -0.59 7.33 -2.82
C CYS A 14 -0.29 5.85 -3.08
N CYS A 15 0.60 5.23 -2.30
CA CYS A 15 0.87 3.80 -2.39
C CYS A 15 -0.34 2.98 -1.95
N HIS A 16 -1.00 3.36 -0.83
CA HIS A 16 -2.28 2.75 -0.47
C HIS A 16 -3.31 2.90 -1.58
N ALA A 17 -3.47 4.09 -2.15
CA ALA A 17 -4.46 4.35 -3.19
C ALA A 17 -4.21 3.52 -4.46
N ILE A 18 -2.96 3.39 -4.91
CA ILE A 18 -2.63 2.59 -6.10
C ILE A 18 -2.91 1.10 -5.87
N ILE A 19 -2.54 0.57 -4.70
CA ILE A 19 -2.81 -0.82 -4.36
C ILE A 19 -4.30 -1.06 -4.17
N ALA A 20 -5.03 -0.17 -3.49
CA ALA A 20 -6.48 -0.26 -3.37
C ALA A 20 -7.15 -0.25 -4.77
N ARG A 21 -6.64 0.57 -5.71
CA ARG A 21 -7.16 0.63 -7.08
C ARG A 21 -6.88 -0.64 -7.88
N LEU A 22 -5.76 -1.33 -7.62
CA LEU A 22 -5.52 -2.67 -8.17
C LEU A 22 -6.64 -3.63 -7.77
N PHE A 23 -7.13 -3.52 -6.53
CA PHE A 23 -8.24 -4.31 -5.99
C PHE A 23 -9.62 -3.63 -6.11
N ARG A 24 -9.85 -2.75 -7.10
CA ARG A 24 -11.10 -1.96 -7.24
C ARG A 24 -12.41 -2.76 -7.34
N GLN A 25 -12.34 -4.07 -7.59
CA GLN A 25 -13.48 -4.99 -7.54
C GLN A 25 -13.89 -5.38 -6.10
N LYS A 26 -12.98 -5.18 -5.14
CA LYS A 26 -13.13 -5.50 -3.71
C LYS A 26 -13.08 -4.24 -2.83
N ILE A 27 -12.28 -3.25 -3.20
CA ILE A 27 -12.02 -2.03 -2.41
C ILE A 27 -12.45 -0.80 -3.20
N LYS A 28 -13.34 0.00 -2.63
CA LYS A 28 -13.70 1.31 -3.14
C LYS A 28 -12.91 2.38 -2.38
N ILE A 29 -12.31 3.32 -3.09
CA ILE A 29 -11.62 4.47 -2.48
C ILE A 29 -12.60 5.65 -2.43
N GLU A 30 -12.77 6.25 -1.25
CA GLU A 30 -13.68 7.39 -1.05
C GLU A 30 -12.95 8.73 -1.08
N LYS A 31 -11.72 8.79 -0.57
CA LYS A 31 -10.84 9.98 -0.60
C LYS A 31 -9.46 9.66 -0.05
N VAL A 32 -8.50 10.52 -0.37
CA VAL A 32 -7.19 10.63 0.28
C VAL A 32 -7.09 12.00 0.94
N VAL A 33 -6.55 12.06 2.15
CA VAL A 33 -6.33 13.32 2.89
C VAL A 33 -4.96 13.28 3.55
N VAL A 34 -4.22 14.39 3.49
CA VAL A 34 -3.02 14.62 4.30
C VAL A 34 -3.18 15.92 5.09
N ASN A 35 -3.04 15.88 6.41
CA ASN A 35 -3.14 17.06 7.24
C ASN A 35 -1.78 17.77 7.33
N ALA A 36 -1.58 18.77 6.47
CA ALA A 36 -0.34 19.54 6.41
C ALA A 36 0.09 20.13 7.77
N ASP A 37 -0.86 20.65 8.56
CA ASP A 37 -0.56 21.27 9.86
C ASP A 37 -0.04 20.23 10.85
N SER A 38 -0.69 19.07 10.94
CA SER A 38 -0.20 17.95 11.76
C SER A 38 1.19 17.50 11.32
N VAL A 39 1.42 17.37 10.01
CA VAL A 39 2.71 16.96 9.45
C VAL A 39 3.82 17.95 9.76
N MET A 40 3.56 19.25 9.61
CA MET A 40 4.51 20.31 9.97
C MET A 40 4.83 20.34 11.48
N ASN A 41 3.92 19.84 12.32
CA ASN A 41 4.13 19.68 13.77
C ASN A 41 4.82 18.35 14.14
N GLY A 42 5.21 17.54 13.15
CA GLY A 42 5.94 16.30 13.34
C GLY A 42 5.06 15.07 13.56
N GLU A 43 3.77 15.13 13.22
CA GLU A 43 2.87 13.98 13.23
C GLU A 43 2.81 13.32 11.86
N ASP A 44 2.66 12.00 11.80
CA ASP A 44 2.33 11.32 10.55
C ASP A 44 0.81 11.24 10.39
N ASN A 45 0.24 12.13 9.58
CA ASN A 45 -1.20 12.33 9.51
C ASN A 45 -1.70 12.38 8.07
N GLY A 46 -1.73 11.20 7.47
CA GLY A 46 -2.44 10.89 6.24
C GLY A 46 -3.55 9.87 6.49
N THR A 47 -4.55 9.83 5.61
CA THR A 47 -5.55 8.75 5.61
C THR A 47 -6.12 8.51 4.22
N LEU A 48 -6.02 7.27 3.77
CA LEU A 48 -6.85 6.70 2.72
C LEU A 48 -8.18 6.22 3.33
N TYR A 49 -9.27 6.81 2.87
CA TYR A 49 -10.62 6.37 3.23
C TYR A 49 -11.08 5.36 2.20
N ILE A 50 -11.35 4.14 2.65
CA ILE A 50 -11.85 3.04 1.82
C ILE A 50 -13.17 2.50 2.33
N ASN A 51 -13.95 1.95 1.42
CA ASN A 51 -15.11 1.12 1.69
C ASN A 51 -14.86 -0.28 1.13
N GLY A 52 -15.02 -1.29 2.00
CA GLY A 52 -14.60 -2.65 1.73
C GLY A 52 -13.12 -2.92 2.04
N PRO A 53 -12.64 -4.16 1.80
CA PRO A 53 -13.42 -5.28 1.30
C PRO A 53 -14.40 -5.84 2.35
N LEU A 54 -15.33 -6.69 1.93
CA LEU A 54 -16.36 -7.25 2.83
C LEU A 54 -15.80 -8.32 3.80
N LEU A 55 -14.55 -8.74 3.59
CA LEU A 55 -13.84 -9.75 4.40
C LEU A 55 -14.59 -11.09 4.43
N ASN A 56 -15.13 -11.50 3.28
CA ASN A 56 -15.88 -12.75 3.14
C ASN A 56 -14.99 -13.95 2.83
N ASP A 57 -13.84 -13.71 2.20
CA ASP A 57 -12.93 -14.73 1.69
C ASP A 57 -11.45 -14.34 1.90
N GLU A 58 -10.56 -15.29 1.63
CA GLU A 58 -9.12 -15.12 1.83
C GLU A 58 -8.56 -14.02 0.93
N GLN A 59 -9.17 -13.82 -0.24
CA GLN A 59 -8.72 -12.82 -1.19
C GLN A 59 -9.10 -11.42 -0.71
N ASP A 60 -10.25 -11.24 -0.08
CA ASP A 60 -10.67 -9.99 0.56
C ASP A 60 -9.68 -9.61 1.67
N HIS A 61 -9.36 -10.55 2.56
CA HIS A 61 -8.38 -10.33 3.61
C HIS A 61 -6.98 -10.04 3.07
N THR A 62 -6.57 -10.73 2.01
CA THR A 62 -5.26 -10.54 1.38
C THR A 62 -5.18 -9.20 0.67
N ALA A 63 -6.22 -8.81 -0.08
CA ALA A 63 -6.31 -7.50 -0.72
C ALA A 63 -6.22 -6.36 0.30
N LEU A 64 -6.92 -6.49 1.44
CA LEU A 64 -6.81 -5.54 2.54
C LEU A 64 -5.40 -5.55 3.15
N ALA A 65 -4.83 -6.72 3.42
CA ALA A 65 -3.49 -6.86 3.99
C ALA A 65 -2.40 -6.17 3.15
N ILE A 66 -2.40 -6.40 1.84
CA ILE A 66 -1.47 -5.77 0.89
C ILE A 66 -1.70 -4.26 0.89
N THR A 67 -2.97 -3.82 0.84
CA THR A 67 -3.32 -2.39 0.88
C THR A 67 -2.77 -1.73 2.13
N LEU A 68 -2.98 -2.32 3.31
CA LEU A 68 -2.53 -1.77 4.60
C LEU A 68 -1.00 -1.65 4.71
N PHE A 69 -0.22 -2.50 4.02
CA PHE A 69 1.24 -2.37 4.05
C PHE A 69 1.82 -1.47 2.95
N ALA A 70 1.02 -1.08 1.96
CA ALA A 70 1.51 -0.37 0.80
C ALA A 70 2.20 0.97 1.15
N GLY A 71 1.63 1.74 2.07
CA GLY A 71 2.17 3.03 2.51
C GLY A 71 3.56 2.89 3.11
N VAL A 72 3.74 1.97 4.07
CA VAL A 72 5.03 1.71 4.72
C VAL A 72 6.13 1.32 3.72
N ILE A 73 5.81 0.42 2.78
CA ILE A 73 6.78 -0.04 1.78
C ILE A 73 7.11 1.07 0.79
N GLY A 74 6.09 1.77 0.29
CA GLY A 74 6.27 2.89 -0.62
C GLY A 74 7.09 4.02 0.01
N GLU A 75 6.84 4.33 1.26
CA GLU A 75 7.62 5.32 2.00
C GLU A 75 9.10 4.92 2.11
N ASN A 76 9.39 3.67 2.44
CA ASN A 76 10.76 3.18 2.50
C ASN A 76 11.43 3.24 1.12
N MET A 77 10.69 2.97 0.04
CA MET A 77 11.18 3.16 -1.34
C MET A 77 11.46 4.63 -1.66
N TYR A 78 10.67 5.56 -1.16
CA TYR A 78 10.94 7.00 -1.32
C TYR A 78 12.20 7.44 -0.58
N LEU A 79 12.37 7.00 0.67
CA LEU A 79 13.49 7.41 1.53
C LEU A 79 14.81 6.76 1.11
N GLN A 80 14.79 5.48 0.72
CA GLN A 80 16.00 4.69 0.45
C GLN A 80 16.25 4.47 -1.06
N GLY A 81 15.25 4.73 -1.91
CA GLY A 81 15.24 4.42 -3.33
C GLY A 81 14.60 3.06 -3.63
N ALA A 82 13.67 3.02 -4.59
CA ALA A 82 12.95 1.81 -4.98
C ALA A 82 13.88 0.67 -5.46
N ASP A 83 14.93 1.00 -6.22
CA ASP A 83 15.95 0.03 -6.64
C ASP A 83 16.70 -0.57 -5.44
N ALA A 84 17.04 0.23 -4.42
CA ALA A 84 17.74 -0.24 -3.24
C ALA A 84 16.88 -1.17 -2.38
N ILE A 85 15.58 -0.85 -2.23
CA ILE A 85 14.62 -1.74 -1.55
C ILE A 85 14.45 -3.06 -2.31
N ARG A 86 14.31 -3.00 -3.64
CA ARG A 86 14.21 -4.19 -4.48
C ARG A 86 15.44 -5.09 -4.37
N ASP A 87 16.63 -4.52 -4.46
CA ASP A 87 17.88 -5.28 -4.43
C ASP A 87 18.11 -5.96 -3.06
N ARG A 88 17.52 -5.40 -1.99
CA ARG A 88 17.53 -5.94 -0.62
C ARG A 88 16.30 -6.76 -0.26
N LYS A 89 15.43 -7.10 -1.22
CA LYS A 89 14.17 -7.83 -0.98
C LYS A 89 14.35 -9.06 -0.10
N GLY A 90 15.36 -9.89 -0.40
CA GLY A 90 15.63 -11.12 0.37
C GLY A 90 16.02 -10.85 1.83
N GLU A 91 16.78 -9.78 2.07
CA GLU A 91 17.16 -9.36 3.42
C GLU A 91 15.94 -8.85 4.19
N ILE A 92 15.14 -7.97 3.56
CA ILE A 92 13.92 -7.40 4.17
C ILE A 92 12.94 -8.48 4.60
N ILE A 93 12.77 -9.51 3.77
CA ILE A 93 11.89 -10.64 4.07
C ILE A 93 12.43 -11.46 5.24
N ALA A 94 13.76 -11.67 5.30
CA ALA A 94 14.39 -12.45 6.37
C ALA A 94 14.48 -11.67 7.69
N ASP A 95 14.64 -10.35 7.62
CA ASP A 95 14.79 -9.46 8.75
C ASP A 95 13.93 -8.20 8.54
N ASN A 96 12.78 -8.22 9.21
CA ASN A 96 11.84 -7.11 9.19
C ASN A 96 12.42 -5.82 9.78
N THR A 97 13.53 -5.83 10.54
CA THR A 97 14.11 -4.61 11.11
C THR A 97 14.77 -3.69 10.08
N ILE A 98 14.94 -4.17 8.84
CA ILE A 98 15.54 -3.42 7.73
C ILE A 98 14.60 -2.33 7.20
N ILE A 99 13.30 -2.55 7.28
CA ILE A 99 12.29 -1.56 6.95
C ILE A 99 12.16 -0.60 8.13
N ASP A 100 12.17 0.71 7.85
CA ASP A 100 11.85 1.69 8.87
C ASP A 100 10.34 1.65 9.15
N TRP A 101 9.99 1.24 10.37
CA TRP A 101 8.62 1.16 10.86
C TRP A 101 8.24 2.35 11.73
N LEU A 102 9.14 3.32 11.93
CA LEU A 102 8.93 4.47 12.83
C LEU A 102 7.64 5.23 12.52
N PHE A 103 7.24 5.22 11.25
CA PHE A 103 6.12 5.97 10.70
C PHE A 103 4.95 5.10 10.23
N ALA A 104 5.00 3.80 10.49
CA ALA A 104 3.96 2.88 10.07
C ALA A 104 2.63 3.01 10.86
N GLY A 105 2.56 3.97 11.80
CA GLY A 105 1.33 4.47 12.41
C GLY A 105 0.28 3.41 12.74
N GLY A 106 -0.95 3.65 12.25
CA GLY A 106 -2.09 2.76 12.40
C GLY A 106 -2.06 1.53 11.47
N ASP A 107 -1.20 1.51 10.45
CA ASP A 107 -1.15 0.44 9.45
C ASP A 107 -0.73 -0.89 10.06
N ILE A 108 0.30 -0.88 10.91
CA ILE A 108 0.76 -2.11 11.57
C ILE A 108 -0.35 -2.70 12.46
N SER A 109 -1.07 -1.84 13.20
CA SER A 109 -2.15 -2.31 14.07
C SER A 109 -3.27 -2.91 13.23
N SER A 110 -3.72 -2.19 12.20
CA SER A 110 -4.78 -2.64 11.30
C SER A 110 -4.40 -3.92 10.56
N PHE A 111 -3.13 -4.03 10.13
CA PHE A 111 -2.61 -5.24 9.51
C PHE A 111 -2.62 -6.40 10.50
N ARG A 112 -2.16 -6.20 11.74
CA ARG A 112 -2.13 -7.26 12.76
C ARG A 112 -3.53 -7.77 13.07
N ASP A 113 -4.51 -6.88 13.14
CA ASP A 113 -5.91 -7.26 13.36
C ASP A 113 -6.44 -8.09 12.18
N ASN A 114 -6.17 -7.67 10.94
CA ASN A 114 -6.54 -8.42 9.75
C ASN A 114 -5.82 -9.78 9.66
N ALA A 115 -4.52 -9.81 9.94
CA ALA A 115 -3.71 -11.02 9.94
C ALA A 115 -4.16 -12.01 11.02
N TYR A 116 -4.54 -11.52 12.21
CA TYR A 116 -5.10 -12.35 13.27
C TYR A 116 -6.41 -13.01 12.82
N VAL A 117 -7.32 -12.25 12.22
CA VAL A 117 -8.58 -12.79 11.69
C VAL A 117 -8.31 -13.83 10.58
N PHE A 118 -7.37 -13.52 9.68
CA PHE A 118 -6.93 -14.44 8.63
C PHE A 118 -6.39 -15.75 9.21
N THR A 119 -5.52 -15.67 10.22
CA THR A 119 -4.98 -16.84 10.93
C THR A 119 -6.09 -17.68 11.55
N LEU A 120 -7.09 -17.06 12.17
CA LEU A 120 -8.20 -17.79 12.78
C LEU A 120 -9.05 -18.55 11.75
N PHE A 121 -9.39 -17.92 10.62
CA PHE A 121 -10.26 -18.53 9.63
C PHE A 121 -9.54 -19.56 8.75
N TYR A 122 -8.30 -19.29 8.36
CA TYR A 122 -7.58 -20.10 7.38
C TYR A 122 -6.47 -20.96 7.98
N GLN A 123 -6.28 -20.91 9.30
CA GLN A 123 -5.26 -21.68 10.03
C GLN A 123 -3.85 -21.45 9.49
N ILE A 124 -3.57 -20.20 9.11
CA ILE A 124 -2.30 -19.76 8.53
C ILE A 124 -1.52 -18.91 9.51
N ASP A 125 -0.20 -19.03 9.52
CA ASP A 125 0.67 -18.12 10.25
C ASP A 125 0.58 -16.69 9.68
N GLY A 126 0.18 -15.72 10.51
CA GLY A 126 0.08 -14.31 10.13
C GLY A 126 1.43 -13.72 9.68
N ASP A 127 2.56 -14.27 10.14
CA ASP A 127 3.89 -13.87 9.67
C ASP A 127 4.14 -14.29 8.22
N LYS A 128 3.52 -15.40 7.76
CA LYS A 128 3.56 -15.79 6.34
C LYS A 128 2.71 -14.89 5.47
N LEU A 129 1.56 -14.42 5.96
CA LEU A 129 0.77 -13.42 5.25
C LEU A 129 1.56 -12.09 5.14
N LYS A 130 2.27 -11.70 6.19
CA LYS A 130 3.17 -10.54 6.15
C LYS A 130 4.28 -10.74 5.11
N GLU A 131 4.94 -11.89 5.11
CA GLU A 131 5.98 -12.22 4.13
C GLU A 131 5.44 -12.12 2.69
N PHE A 132 4.25 -12.69 2.45
CA PHE A 132 3.57 -12.61 1.15
C PHE A 132 3.33 -11.16 0.73
N CYS A 133 2.80 -10.32 1.63
CA CYS A 133 2.55 -8.91 1.35
C CYS A 133 3.85 -8.16 1.04
N LEU A 134 4.93 -8.40 1.78
CA LEU A 134 6.23 -7.77 1.54
C LEU A 134 6.79 -8.14 0.16
N ARG A 135 6.73 -9.43 -0.20
CA ARG A 135 7.17 -9.91 -1.53
C ARG A 135 6.38 -9.22 -2.64
N PHE A 136 5.05 -9.26 -2.53
CA PHE A 136 4.14 -8.65 -3.49
C PHE A 136 4.43 -7.15 -3.65
N LEU A 137 4.46 -6.40 -2.55
CA LEU A 137 4.61 -4.95 -2.59
C LEU A 137 5.98 -4.53 -3.10
N ILE A 138 7.05 -5.20 -2.70
CA ILE A 138 8.40 -4.86 -3.19
C ILE A 138 8.49 -5.12 -4.69
N ASP A 139 7.96 -6.24 -5.19
CA ASP A 139 8.01 -6.55 -6.61
C ASP A 139 7.11 -5.62 -7.44
N PHE A 140 5.90 -5.34 -6.96
CA PHE A 140 4.94 -4.49 -7.65
C PHE A 140 5.36 -3.01 -7.66
N LEU A 141 5.65 -2.43 -6.50
CA LEU A 141 5.98 -0.99 -6.38
C LEU A 141 7.36 -0.65 -6.95
N SER A 142 8.30 -1.60 -7.01
CA SER A 142 9.61 -1.36 -7.64
C SER A 142 9.59 -1.40 -9.17
N ASN A 143 8.46 -1.77 -9.79
CA ASN A 143 8.27 -1.62 -11.22
C ASN A 143 8.30 -0.11 -11.58
N LYS A 144 9.17 0.28 -12.52
CA LYS A 144 9.37 1.69 -12.89
C LYS A 144 8.11 2.39 -13.38
N GLU A 145 7.25 1.68 -14.11
CA GLU A 145 5.99 2.26 -14.59
C GLU A 145 5.02 2.47 -13.42
N VAL A 146 4.93 1.51 -12.50
CA VAL A 146 4.10 1.62 -11.29
C VAL A 146 4.60 2.75 -10.39
N TRP A 147 5.90 2.79 -10.10
CA TRP A 147 6.50 3.85 -9.30
C TRP A 147 6.28 5.24 -9.91
N SER A 148 6.39 5.35 -11.25
CA SER A 148 6.05 6.60 -11.93
C SER A 148 4.58 7.01 -11.74
N MET A 149 3.64 6.07 -11.60
CA MET A 149 2.26 6.39 -11.26
C MET A 149 2.10 6.84 -9.81
N VAL A 150 2.85 6.26 -8.87
CA VAL A 150 2.91 6.74 -7.47
C VAL A 150 3.33 8.20 -7.44
N GLU A 151 4.43 8.53 -8.12
CA GLU A 151 4.97 9.90 -8.17
C GLU A 151 3.98 10.87 -8.80
N LYS A 152 3.34 10.50 -9.92
CA LYS A 152 2.34 11.34 -10.57
C LYS A 152 1.10 11.56 -9.71
N LEU A 153 0.59 10.52 -9.04
CA LEU A 153 -0.55 10.66 -8.14
C LEU A 153 -0.20 11.56 -6.94
N CYS A 154 1.02 11.42 -6.41
CA CYS A 154 1.54 12.28 -5.35
C CYS A 154 1.62 13.74 -5.82
N ASP A 155 2.06 13.99 -7.05
CA ASP A 155 2.10 15.35 -7.62
C ASP A 155 0.69 15.94 -7.77
N GLU A 156 -0.33 15.13 -8.08
CA GLU A 156 -1.73 15.59 -8.10
C GLU A 156 -2.24 15.88 -6.69
N LEU A 157 -1.94 15.03 -5.70
CA LEU A 157 -2.32 15.26 -4.30
C LEU A 157 -1.67 16.53 -3.71
N LEU A 158 -0.40 16.78 -4.05
CA LEU A 158 0.33 17.97 -3.61
C LEU A 158 -0.20 19.28 -4.20
N LYS A 159 -0.88 19.22 -5.35
CA LYS A 159 -1.53 20.37 -5.99
C LYS A 159 -2.97 20.58 -5.53
N ALA A 160 -3.58 19.56 -4.92
CA ALA A 160 -4.96 19.60 -4.51
C ALA A 160 -5.17 20.54 -3.32
N ASP A 161 -6.32 21.20 -3.28
CA ASP A 161 -6.70 22.05 -2.16
C ASP A 161 -6.72 21.24 -0.87
N ASP A 162 -6.10 21.78 0.18
CA ASP A 162 -5.94 21.14 1.50
C ASP A 162 -5.32 19.73 1.46
N LEU A 163 -4.50 19.43 0.45
CA LEU A 163 -3.88 18.10 0.24
C LEU A 163 -4.90 16.96 0.31
N LYS A 164 -6.04 17.17 -0.35
CA LYS A 164 -7.14 16.24 -0.35
C LYS A 164 -7.63 15.98 -1.76
N LEU A 165 -7.84 14.70 -2.07
CA LEU A 165 -8.54 14.26 -3.28
C LEU A 165 -9.79 13.51 -2.87
N SER A 166 -10.96 13.99 -3.26
CA SER A 166 -12.23 13.28 -3.17
C SER A 166 -12.29 12.08 -4.12
N GLU A 167 -13.30 11.23 -3.99
CA GLU A 167 -13.56 10.11 -4.92
C GLU A 167 -13.55 10.55 -6.39
N GLU A 168 -14.26 11.63 -6.73
CA GLU A 168 -14.35 12.11 -8.11
C GLU A 168 -13.01 12.64 -8.63
N GLU A 169 -12.25 13.33 -7.77
CA GLU A 169 -10.93 13.86 -8.10
C GLU A 169 -9.90 12.73 -8.27
N LEU A 170 -9.96 11.69 -7.42
CA LEU A 170 -9.15 10.48 -7.57
C LEU A 170 -9.44 9.76 -8.87
N GLU A 171 -10.71 9.55 -9.23
CA GLU A 171 -11.09 8.95 -10.51
C GLU A 171 -10.59 9.78 -11.70
N SER A 172 -10.62 11.11 -11.59
CA SER A 172 -10.04 12.00 -12.59
C SER A 172 -8.52 11.83 -12.68
N ALA A 173 -7.82 11.86 -11.54
CA ALA A 173 -6.37 11.68 -11.46
C ALA A 173 -5.93 10.34 -12.04
N PHE A 174 -6.58 9.23 -11.67
CA PHE A 174 -6.29 7.89 -12.19
C PHE A 174 -6.39 7.82 -13.71
N ARG A 175 -7.42 8.44 -14.29
CA ARG A 175 -7.57 8.53 -15.76
C ARG A 175 -6.46 9.37 -16.39
N GLN A 176 -6.14 10.53 -15.81
CA GLN A 176 -5.13 11.44 -16.36
C GLN A 176 -3.72 10.83 -16.35
N ILE A 177 -3.36 10.13 -15.27
CA ILE A 177 -2.04 9.49 -15.17
C ILE A 177 -1.97 8.17 -15.96
N GLY A 178 -3.12 7.63 -16.38
CA GLY A 178 -3.21 6.37 -17.14
C GLY A 178 -3.10 5.12 -16.26
N LEU A 179 -3.46 5.23 -14.97
CA LEU A 179 -3.28 4.16 -13.99
C LEU A 179 -4.08 2.91 -14.35
N ASP A 180 -5.35 3.06 -14.73
CA ASP A 180 -6.21 1.89 -14.99
C ASP A 180 -5.70 1.05 -16.17
N THR A 181 -5.16 1.67 -17.22
CA THR A 181 -4.56 0.95 -18.34
C THR A 181 -3.34 0.14 -17.91
N LEU A 182 -2.47 0.71 -17.05
CA LEU A 182 -1.32 0.00 -16.51
C LEU A 182 -1.76 -1.18 -15.64
N LEU A 183 -2.69 -0.91 -14.70
CA LEU A 183 -3.16 -1.93 -13.77
C LEU A 183 -3.87 -3.05 -14.51
N ASP A 184 -4.69 -2.78 -15.53
CA ASP A 184 -5.45 -3.80 -16.24
C ASP A 184 -4.55 -4.78 -17.00
N ASN A 185 -3.39 -4.32 -17.49
CA ASN A 185 -2.38 -5.19 -18.10
C ASN A 185 -1.66 -6.09 -17.08
N GLN A 186 -1.64 -5.70 -15.80
CA GLN A 186 -0.95 -6.44 -14.73
C GLN A 186 -1.92 -7.18 -13.79
N ARG A 187 -3.22 -6.88 -13.89
CA ARG A 187 -4.26 -7.27 -12.94
C ARG A 187 -4.42 -8.78 -12.86
N GLU A 188 -4.49 -9.48 -13.99
CA GLU A 188 -4.68 -10.94 -13.99
C GLU A 188 -3.56 -11.66 -13.24
N GLU A 189 -2.30 -11.28 -13.48
CA GLU A 189 -1.16 -11.88 -12.79
C GLU A 189 -1.13 -11.53 -11.30
N CYS A 190 -1.46 -10.28 -10.93
CA CYS A 190 -1.52 -9.88 -9.52
C CYS A 190 -2.64 -10.61 -8.76
N LEU A 191 -3.80 -10.78 -9.39
CA LEU A 191 -4.92 -11.53 -8.78
C LEU A 191 -4.59 -13.00 -8.64
N LYS A 192 -3.91 -13.60 -9.63
CA LYS A 192 -3.44 -14.98 -9.55
C LYS A 192 -2.47 -15.19 -8.38
N GLN A 193 -1.56 -14.25 -8.12
CA GLN A 193 -0.69 -14.34 -6.93
C GLN A 193 -1.51 -14.32 -5.64
N CYS A 194 -2.60 -13.54 -5.58
CA CYS A 194 -3.51 -13.53 -4.43
C CYS A 194 -4.27 -14.85 -4.27
N ASP A 195 -4.64 -15.52 -5.37
CA ASP A 195 -5.25 -16.86 -5.33
C ASP A 195 -4.28 -17.90 -4.71
N GLU A 196 -2.99 -17.69 -4.90
CA GLU A 196 -1.93 -18.57 -4.40
C GLU A 196 -1.53 -18.28 -2.94
N VAL A 197 -2.14 -17.29 -2.27
CA VAL A 197 -1.75 -16.85 -0.92
C VAL A 197 -1.83 -17.97 0.12
N LEU A 198 -2.87 -18.80 0.08
CA LEU A 198 -3.04 -19.90 1.03
C LEU A 198 -1.95 -20.97 0.81
N GLN A 199 -1.69 -21.31 -0.46
CA GLN A 199 -0.65 -22.27 -0.83
C GLN A 199 0.74 -21.75 -0.42
N PHE A 200 1.01 -20.47 -0.68
CA PHE A 200 2.25 -19.82 -0.26
C PHE A 200 2.42 -19.93 1.26
N CYS A 201 1.39 -19.56 2.03
CA CYS A 201 1.47 -19.55 3.48
C CYS A 201 1.58 -20.95 4.11
N GLN A 202 1.11 -21.99 3.42
CA GLN A 202 1.22 -23.38 3.84
C GLN A 202 2.53 -24.04 3.41
N SER A 203 3.25 -23.46 2.45
CA SER A 203 4.55 -23.97 2.03
C SER A 203 5.62 -23.71 3.10
N SER A 204 6.30 -24.79 3.48
CA SER A 204 7.30 -24.83 4.57
C SER A 204 8.58 -24.11 4.21
#